data_AF-A0A351ST42-F1
#
_entry.id   AF-A0A351ST42-F1
#
_cell.length_a   1.000
_cell.length_b   1.000
_cell.length_c   1.000
_cell.angle_alpha   90.00
_cell.angle_beta   90.00
_cell.angle_gamma   90.00
#
_symmetry.space_group_name_H-M   'P 1'
#
loop_
_entity.id
_entity.type
_entity.pdbx_description
1 polymer ?
#
loop_
_entity_poly.entity_id
_entity_poly.type
_entity_poly.pdbx_seq_one_letter_code
_entity_poly.pdbx_strand_id
1 'polypeptide(L)'
;MDSISSLFLNFELAYVQRFIAFLARSGHFAGVSTVFIVEQGICSEQTLNNIKYIMDGVLEFKNEDEKFLGRAQTMKWGIAKSEWIDATQA
;
A
#
# COMPACT_ATOMS: atom_id res chain seq x y z
N MET A 1 -1.48 4.33 9.29
CA MET A 1 -2.87 3.92 9.59
C MET A 1 -2.98 2.44 9.31
N ASP A 2 -3.27 1.68 10.36
CA ASP A 2 -3.37 0.21 10.34
C ASP A 2 -4.79 -0.20 10.76
N SER A 3 -5.65 -0.74 9.89
CA SER A 3 -5.52 -0.85 8.43
C SER A 3 -6.58 0.03 7.74
N ILE A 4 -6.37 0.34 6.45
CA ILE A 4 -7.40 0.99 5.62
C ILE A 4 -8.32 -0.02 4.93
N SER A 5 -8.13 -1.32 5.17
CA SER A 5 -8.94 -2.43 4.64
C SER A 5 -10.44 -2.23 4.88
N SER A 6 -10.81 -1.88 6.10
CA SER A 6 -12.21 -1.70 6.50
C SER A 6 -12.92 -0.59 5.72
N LEU A 7 -12.18 0.41 5.23
CA LEU A 7 -12.77 1.47 4.41
C LEU A 7 -13.31 0.92 3.09
N PHE A 8 -12.63 -0.04 2.48
CA PHE A 8 -13.05 -0.66 1.22
C PHE A 8 -14.25 -1.60 1.38
N LEU A 9 -14.48 -2.14 2.58
CA LEU A 9 -15.63 -3.00 2.86
C LEU A 9 -16.92 -2.20 3.11
N ASN A 10 -16.80 -0.98 3.64
CA ASN A 10 -17.94 -0.25 4.18
C ASN A 10 -18.32 1.00 3.37
N PHE A 11 -17.48 1.45 2.43
CA PHE A 11 -17.72 2.69 1.68
C PHE A 11 -17.42 2.51 0.19
N GLU A 12 -18.06 3.34 -0.64
CA GLU A 12 -17.79 3.32 -2.08
C GLU A 12 -16.35 3.76 -2.39
N LEU A 13 -15.77 3.14 -3.42
CA LEU A 13 -14.38 3.34 -3.82
C LEU A 13 -14.03 4.83 -4.04
N ALA A 14 -14.93 5.61 -4.65
CA ALA A 14 -14.70 7.02 -4.91
C ALA A 14 -14.50 7.84 -3.61
N TYR A 15 -15.22 7.52 -2.54
CA TYR A 15 -15.03 8.19 -1.25
C TYR A 15 -13.72 7.77 -0.59
N VAL A 16 -13.42 6.47 -0.61
CA VAL A 16 -12.17 5.94 -0.04
C VAL A 16 -10.94 6.54 -0.75
N GLN A 17 -10.95 6.60 -2.08
CA GLN A 17 -9.88 7.21 -2.87
C GLN A 17 -9.67 8.69 -2.52
N ARG A 18 -10.75 9.48 -2.46
CA ARG A 18 -10.66 10.90 -2.08
C ARG A 18 -10.10 11.09 -0.68
N PHE A 19 -10.54 10.25 0.26
CA PHE A 19 -10.08 10.29 1.64
C PHE A 19 -8.58 9.95 1.75
N ILE A 20 -8.14 8.86 1.12
CA ILE A 20 -6.73 8.46 1.12
C ILE A 20 -5.86 9.54 0.44
N ALA A 21 -6.29 10.08 -0.70
CA ALA A 21 -5.56 11.16 -1.38
C ALA A 21 -5.47 12.43 -0.53
N PHE A 22 -6.51 12.76 0.23
CA PHE A 22 -6.49 13.86 1.18
C PHE A 22 -5.48 13.62 2.30
N LEU A 23 -5.46 12.43 2.91
CA LEU A 23 -4.51 12.09 3.97
C LEU A 23 -3.06 12.11 3.48
N ALA A 24 -2.78 11.48 2.33
CA ALA A 24 -1.45 11.45 1.72
C ALA A 24 -0.93 12.87 1.45
N ARG A 25 -1.75 13.74 0.84
CA ARG A 25 -1.37 15.15 0.61
C ARG A 25 -1.20 15.93 1.91
N SER A 26 -2.09 15.74 2.88
CA SER A 26 -2.00 16.43 4.17
C SER A 26 -0.72 16.06 4.92
N GLY A 27 -0.35 14.78 4.91
CA GLY A 27 0.92 14.32 5.48
C GLY A 27 2.12 14.93 4.77
N HIS A 28 2.12 14.95 3.44
CA HIS A 28 3.16 15.61 2.66
C HIS A 28 3.29 17.10 3.02
N PHE A 29 2.18 17.86 3.08
CA PHE A 29 2.19 19.27 3.47
C PHE A 29 2.69 19.50 4.90
N ALA A 30 2.38 18.57 5.81
CA ALA A 30 2.87 18.60 7.19
C ALA A 30 4.33 18.11 7.33
N GLY A 31 4.98 17.66 6.24
CA GLY A 31 6.34 17.14 6.27
C GLY A 31 6.48 15.79 6.98
N VAL A 32 5.41 14.98 7.05
CA VAL A 32 5.40 13.68 7.73
C VAL A 32 5.16 12.53 6.74
N SER A 33 5.78 11.38 7.02
CA SER A 33 5.53 10.17 6.24
C SER A 33 4.18 9.55 6.60
N THR A 34 3.37 9.26 5.58
CA THR A 34 2.09 8.56 5.74
C THR A 34 2.20 7.13 5.23
N VAL A 35 1.93 6.16 6.11
CA VAL A 35 1.91 4.73 5.77
C VAL A 35 0.49 4.20 5.92
N PHE A 36 0.01 3.47 4.92
CA PHE A 36 -1.29 2.80 4.93
C PHE A 36 -1.10 1.30 4.79
N ILE A 37 -1.82 0.52 5.58
CA ILE A 37 -1.77 -0.95 5.53
C ILE A 37 -3.08 -1.45 4.91
N VAL A 38 -2.96 -2.34 3.94
CA VAL A 38 -4.08 -3.02 3.27
C VAL A 38 -3.83 -4.51 3.34
N GLU A 39 -4.83 -5.26 3.78
CA GLU A 39 -4.80 -6.71 3.80
C GLU A 39 -5.16 -7.28 2.42
N GLN A 40 -4.50 -8.38 2.05
CA GLN A 40 -4.77 -9.07 0.80
C GLN A 40 -6.20 -9.60 0.78
N GLY A 41 -6.87 -9.52 -0.38
CA GLY A 41 -8.20 -10.09 -0.60
C GLY A 41 -9.37 -9.18 -0.20
N ILE A 42 -9.11 -8.04 0.44
CA ILE A 42 -10.16 -7.10 0.85
C ILE A 42 -10.73 -6.29 -0.32
N CYS A 43 -9.93 -6.04 -1.35
CA CYS A 43 -10.35 -5.27 -2.51
C CYS A 43 -9.88 -5.92 -3.81
N SER A 44 -10.59 -5.63 -4.91
CA SER A 44 -10.24 -6.14 -6.23
C SER A 44 -8.88 -5.61 -6.70
N GLU A 45 -8.20 -6.36 -7.57
CA GLU A 45 -6.97 -5.94 -8.25
C GLU A 45 -7.10 -4.53 -8.87
N GLN A 46 -8.24 -4.25 -9.51
CA GLN A 46 -8.53 -2.93 -10.08
C GLN A 46 -8.56 -1.83 -9.01
N THR A 47 -9.18 -2.11 -7.87
CA THR A 47 -9.25 -1.17 -6.74
C THR A 47 -7.86 -0.90 -6.18
N LEU A 48 -7.07 -1.96 -5.94
CA LEU A 48 -5.69 -1.88 -5.49
C LEU A 48 -4.86 -1.01 -6.44
N ASN A 49 -4.92 -1.28 -7.74
CA ASN A 49 -4.19 -0.51 -8.75
C ASN A 49 -4.52 0.97 -8.70
N ASN A 50 -5.80 1.35 -8.54
CA ASN A 50 -6.18 2.76 -8.45
C ASN A 50 -5.55 3.47 -7.23
N ILE A 51 -5.43 2.78 -6.09
CA ILE A 51 -4.86 3.36 -4.87
C ILE A 51 -3.33 3.43 -4.96
N LYS A 52 -2.70 2.42 -5.58
CA LYS A 52 -1.25 2.37 -5.78
C LYS A 52 -0.71 3.62 -6.50
N TYR A 53 -1.48 4.21 -7.44
CA TYR A 53 -1.10 5.47 -8.11
C TYR A 53 -1.10 6.70 -7.20
N ILE A 54 -1.84 6.69 -6.09
CA ILE A 54 -1.85 7.78 -5.12
C ILE A 54 -0.56 7.74 -4.28
N MET A 55 -0.04 6.54 -4.01
CA MET A 55 1.12 6.32 -3.15
C MET A 55 2.44 6.71 -3.82
N ASP A 56 3.43 7.11 -3.02
CA ASP A 56 4.81 7.32 -3.50
C ASP A 56 5.61 6.02 -3.56
N GLY A 57 5.19 5.00 -2.83
CA GLY A 57 5.76 3.66 -2.87
C GLY A 57 4.76 2.60 -2.42
N VAL A 58 4.94 1.39 -2.93
CA VAL A 58 4.10 0.23 -2.61
C VAL A 58 5.01 -0.91 -2.18
N LEU A 59 4.83 -1.33 -0.93
CA LEU A 59 5.47 -2.51 -0.37
C LEU A 59 4.44 -3.64 -0.29
N GLU A 60 4.84 -4.83 -0.71
CA GLU A 60 4.00 -6.02 -0.61
C GLU A 60 4.72 -7.09 0.20
N PHE A 61 3.94 -7.81 0.98
CA PHE A 61 4.39 -8.90 1.83
C PHE A 61 3.52 -10.11 1.58
N LYS A 62 4.12 -11.30 1.56
CA LYS A 62 3.40 -12.57 1.50
C LYS A 62 4.14 -13.65 2.28
N ASN A 63 3.40 -14.65 2.73
CA ASN A 63 3.96 -15.90 3.25
C ASN A 63 3.85 -16.97 2.17
N GLU A 64 4.96 -17.62 1.83
CA GLU A 64 5.03 -18.71 0.85
C GLU A 64 6.12 -19.69 1.28
N ASP A 65 5.81 -20.98 1.34
CA ASP A 65 6.76 -22.05 1.71
C ASP A 65 7.56 -21.77 3.01
N GLU A 66 6.85 -21.39 4.08
CA GLU A 66 7.42 -20.99 5.39
C GLU A 66 8.35 -19.77 5.37
N LYS A 67 8.44 -19.06 4.24
CA LYS A 67 9.22 -17.83 4.11
C LYS A 67 8.33 -16.60 4.14
N PHE A 68 8.77 -15.58 4.87
CA PHE A 68 8.17 -14.26 4.83
C PHE A 68 8.84 -13.47 3.72
N LEU A 69 8.14 -13.30 2.60
CA LEU A 69 8.65 -12.63 1.42
C LEU A 69 8.17 -11.18 1.39
N GLY A 70 9.07 -10.26 1.04
CA GLY A 70 8.78 -8.85 0.84
C GLY A 70 9.24 -8.38 -0.55
N ARG A 71 8.57 -7.36 -1.10
CA ARG A 71 9.06 -6.64 -2.28
C ARG A 71 8.67 -5.16 -2.23
N ALA A 72 9.50 -4.33 -2.84
CA ALA A 72 9.14 -2.95 -3.14
C ALA A 72 8.64 -2.91 -4.59
N GLN A 73 7.31 -3.02 -4.77
CA GLN A 73 6.69 -3.14 -6.08
C GLN A 73 6.91 -1.87 -6.92
N THR A 74 6.67 -0.71 -6.32
CA THR A 74 6.84 0.60 -6.97
C THR A 74 7.42 1.60 -5.99
N MET A 75 8.22 2.54 -6.50
CA MET A 75 8.77 3.69 -5.78
C MET A 75 8.89 4.84 -6.78
N LYS A 76 8.36 6.03 -6.49
CA LYS A 76 8.44 7.20 -7.39
C LYS A 76 9.86 7.78 -7.47
N TRP A 77 10.61 7.74 -6.38
CA TRP A 77 11.87 8.49 -6.22
C TRP A 77 13.06 7.61 -5.83
N GLY A 78 12.91 6.29 -5.92
CA GLY A 78 13.94 5.32 -5.53
C GLY A 78 13.93 4.10 -6.43
N ILE A 79 14.93 3.23 -6.24
CA ILE A 79 15.02 1.97 -6.98
C ILE A 79 14.02 0.99 -6.35
N ALA A 80 12.95 0.69 -7.09
CA ALA A 80 12.07 -0.41 -6.74
C ALA A 80 12.82 -1.75 -6.88
N LYS A 81 12.70 -2.62 -5.88
CA LYS A 81 13.09 -4.03 -5.97
C LYS A 81 11.81 -4.85 -6.06
N SER A 82 11.33 -5.05 -7.28
CA SER A 82 10.07 -5.74 -7.57
C SER A 82 10.17 -7.27 -7.43
N GLU A 83 11.38 -7.80 -7.33
CA GLU A 83 11.65 -9.20 -7.01
C GLU A 83 11.30 -9.49 -5.55
N TRP A 84 10.75 -10.68 -5.30
CA TRP A 84 10.48 -11.15 -3.94
C TRP A 84 11.79 -11.52 -3.26
N ILE A 85 12.03 -10.93 -2.08
CA ILE A 85 13.17 -11.24 -1.23
C ILE A 85 12.69 -11.88 0.07
N ASP A 86 13.47 -12.80 0.62
CA ASP A 86 13.21 -13.37 1.93
C ASP A 86 13.53 -12.34 3.01
N ALA A 87 12.48 -11.77 3.60
CA ALA A 87 12.58 -10.75 4.63
C ALA A 87 12.94 -11.34 6.00
N THR A 88 12.97 -12.67 6.16
CA THR A 88 13.50 -13.32 7.37
C THR A 88 15.03 -13.37 7.41
N GLN A 89 15.69 -13.18 6.26
CA GLN A 89 17.14 -13.27 6.10
C GLN A 89 17.82 -11.89 5.92
N ALA A 90 17.07 -10.80 6.15
CA ALA A 90 17.54 -9.43 6.00
C ALA A 90 18.35 -8.93 7.19
#